data_AF-A0A831L0J7-F1
#
_entry.id   AF-A0A831L0J7-F1
#
_cell.length_a   1.000
_cell.length_b   1.000
_cell.length_c   1.000
_cell.angle_alpha   90.00
_cell.angle_beta   90.00
_cell.angle_gamma   90.00
#
_symmetry.space_group_name_H-M   'P 1'
#
loop_
_entity.id
_entity.type
_entity.pdbx_description
1 polymer ?
#
loop_
_entity_poly.entity_id
_entity_poly.type
_entity_poly.pdbx_seq_one_letter_code
_entity_poly.pdbx_strand_id
1 'polypeptide(L)'
;MRRYSAAVLGVGGVGKTTYVFRLLGLSLKPRATLRPGIYRLYLRDKEVDFIDVPGQVATEVARNFAKTWTFYVDLMMYMYDLTDQSSLYAIAELHSALLDRGITPYRKVVLIGNKRDLAEELGLFVEGDEIAQAVGAAKIYYISALKDNIEVLFKPLEENI
;
A
#
# COMPACT_ATOMS: atom_id res chain seq x y z
N MET A 1 -6.73 23.15 6.83
CA MET A 1 -6.02 21.86 6.79
C MET A 1 -6.89 20.90 6.01
N ARG A 2 -6.42 20.38 4.87
CA ARG A 2 -7.20 19.40 4.07
C ARG A 2 -7.00 18.01 4.63
N ARG A 3 -8.08 17.24 4.78
CA ARG A 3 -8.04 15.86 5.27
C ARG A 3 -8.09 14.89 4.10
N TYR A 4 -7.24 13.89 4.16
CA TYR A 4 -7.15 12.82 3.19
C TYR A 4 -7.11 11.47 3.90
N SER A 5 -7.52 10.43 3.20
CA SER A 5 -7.47 9.05 3.65
C SER A 5 -6.69 8.21 2.63
N ALA A 6 -5.75 7.41 3.12
CA ALA A 6 -4.89 6.57 2.30
C ALA A 6 -4.92 5.12 2.80
N ALA A 7 -5.29 4.17 1.94
CA ALA A 7 -5.27 2.75 2.28
C ALA A 7 -4.03 2.09 1.70
N VAL A 8 -3.24 1.41 2.53
CA VAL A 8 -2.10 0.60 2.07
C VAL A 8 -2.51 -0.86 2.10
N LEU A 9 -2.70 -1.45 0.92
CA LEU A 9 -3.24 -2.80 0.75
C LEU A 9 -2.27 -3.71 0.00
N GLY A 10 -2.31 -5.00 0.32
CA GLY A 10 -1.39 -6.01 -0.20
C GLY A 10 -1.35 -7.21 0.74
N VAL A 11 -0.84 -8.34 0.27
CA VAL A 11 -0.76 -9.58 1.06
C VAL A 11 0.28 -9.48 2.19
N GLY A 12 0.39 -10.54 3.00
CA GLY A 12 1.34 -10.61 4.12
C GLY A 12 2.79 -10.45 3.65
N GLY A 13 3.64 -9.85 4.48
CA GLY A 13 5.09 -9.82 4.22
C GLY A 13 5.60 -8.80 3.18
N VAL A 14 4.71 -8.13 2.42
CA VAL A 14 5.12 -7.15 1.39
C VAL A 14 5.67 -5.82 1.95
N GLY A 15 5.51 -5.56 3.26
CA GLY A 15 6.12 -4.41 3.95
C GLY A 15 5.22 -3.18 4.18
N LYS A 16 3.89 -3.34 4.12
CA LYS A 16 2.89 -2.27 4.37
C LYS A 16 3.13 -1.51 5.68
N THR A 17 3.17 -2.24 6.80
CA THR A 17 3.36 -1.65 8.13
C THR A 17 4.73 -1.01 8.29
N THR A 18 5.79 -1.61 7.72
CA THR A 18 7.12 -1.00 7.68
C THR A 18 7.09 0.36 6.98
N TYR A 19 6.44 0.43 5.81
CA TYR A 19 6.27 1.67 5.06
C TYR A 19 5.50 2.73 5.87
N VAL A 20 4.33 2.38 6.41
CA VAL A 20 3.52 3.31 7.22
C VAL A 20 4.30 3.80 8.45
N PHE A 21 5.00 2.92 9.16
CA PHE A 21 5.77 3.30 10.36
C PHE A 21 6.94 4.21 10.02
N ARG A 22 7.61 3.99 8.88
CA ARG A 22 8.67 4.87 8.39
C ARG A 22 8.14 6.27 8.12
N LEU A 23 7.00 6.39 7.45
CA LEU A 23 6.34 7.69 7.19
C LEU A 23 6.00 8.44 8.48
N LEU A 24 5.62 7.71 9.53
CA LEU A 24 5.25 8.27 10.83
C LEU A 24 6.45 8.52 11.76
N GLY A 25 7.67 8.17 11.36
CA GLY A 25 8.85 8.25 12.21
C GLY A 25 8.82 7.30 13.43
N LEU A 26 8.05 6.21 13.36
CA LEU A 26 7.92 5.23 14.43
C LEU A 26 9.08 4.22 14.41
N SER A 27 9.41 3.69 15.59
CA SER A 27 10.47 2.68 15.72
C SER A 27 10.13 1.39 14.95
N LEU A 28 11.09 0.92 14.16
CA LEU A 28 11.00 -0.33 13.41
C LEU A 28 11.17 -1.54 14.36
N LYS A 29 10.08 -2.04 14.92
CA LYS A 29 9.98 -3.45 15.34
C LYS A 29 8.79 -4.08 14.63
N PRO A 30 8.92 -4.44 13.34
CA PRO A 30 7.82 -5.03 12.59
C PRO A 30 7.43 -6.35 13.26
N ARG A 31 6.20 -6.42 13.76
CA ARG A 31 5.52 -7.66 14.13
C ARG A 31 4.40 -7.88 13.13
N ALA A 32 3.98 -9.13 12.94
CA ALA A 32 2.82 -9.41 12.09
C ALA A 32 1.62 -8.55 12.53
N THR A 33 1.01 -7.84 11.57
CA THR A 33 -0.17 -7.01 11.82
C THR A 33 -1.33 -7.96 12.10
N LEU A 34 -1.84 -7.95 13.33
CA LEU A 34 -2.93 -8.84 13.77
C LEU A 34 -4.31 -8.18 13.67
N ARG A 35 -4.35 -6.84 13.63
CA ARG A 35 -5.57 -6.04 13.58
C ARG A 35 -5.36 -4.83 12.66
N PRO A 36 -6.41 -4.37 11.96
CA PRO A 36 -6.35 -3.13 11.21
C PRO A 36 -5.92 -1.96 12.09
N GLY A 37 -5.03 -1.11 11.57
CA GLY A 37 -4.54 0.10 12.24
C GLY A 37 -4.91 1.34 11.44
N ILE A 38 -5.37 2.38 12.14
CA ILE A 38 -5.57 3.72 11.55
C ILE A 38 -4.53 4.64 12.18
N TYR A 39 -3.69 5.25 11.34
CA TYR A 39 -2.60 6.10 11.78
C TYR A 39 -2.70 7.48 11.14
N ARG A 40 -2.50 8.54 11.91
CA ARG A 40 -2.57 9.91 11.41
C ARG A 40 -1.19 10.49 11.16
N LEU A 41 -0.95 10.96 9.95
CA LEU A 41 0.21 11.73 9.56
C LEU A 41 -0.17 13.18 9.31
N TYR A 42 0.62 14.11 9.83
CA TYR A 42 0.53 15.53 9.48
C TYR A 42 1.63 15.86 8.48
N LEU A 43 1.24 16.18 7.24
CA LEU A 43 2.15 16.52 6.16
C LEU A 43 1.88 17.95 5.70
N ARG A 44 2.71 18.90 6.17
CA ARG A 44 2.54 20.34 5.90
C ARG A 44 1.15 20.82 6.33
N ASP A 45 0.29 21.21 5.38
CA ASP A 45 -1.08 21.68 5.58
C ASP A 45 -2.15 20.58 5.38
N LYS A 46 -1.71 19.32 5.26
CA LYS A 46 -2.55 18.12 5.06
C LYS A 46 -2.52 17.21 6.27
N GLU A 47 -3.65 16.59 6.54
CA GLU A 47 -3.83 15.53 7.53
C GLU A 47 -4.21 14.25 6.78
N VAL A 48 -3.45 13.18 6.97
CA VAL A 48 -3.61 11.93 6.24
C VAL A 48 -3.86 10.79 7.21
N ASP A 49 -5.04 10.16 7.11
CA ASP A 49 -5.39 8.95 7.83
C ASP A 49 -4.98 7.72 7.00
N PHE A 50 -3.94 7.02 7.45
CA PHE A 50 -3.48 5.76 6.88
C PHE A 50 -4.25 4.59 7.44
N ILE A 51 -4.75 3.73 6.55
CA ILE A 51 -5.42 2.48 6.88
C ILE A 51 -4.47 1.33 6.52
N ASP A 52 -3.90 0.67 7.54
CA ASP A 52 -3.05 -0.51 7.40
C ASP A 52 -3.86 -1.77 7.73
N VAL A 53 -4.03 -2.66 6.75
CA VAL A 53 -4.92 -3.82 6.85
C VAL A 53 -4.10 -5.12 6.88
N PRO A 54 -4.36 -6.02 7.85
CA PRO A 54 -3.74 -7.34 7.88
C PRO A 54 -4.40 -8.32 6.92
N GLY A 55 -3.63 -9.32 6.49
CA GLY A 55 -4.12 -10.51 5.80
C GLY A 55 -3.01 -11.21 5.03
N GLN A 56 -3.12 -12.52 4.89
CA GLN A 56 -2.13 -13.35 4.18
C GLN A 56 -2.52 -13.57 2.72
N VAL A 57 -3.82 -13.57 2.42
CA VAL A 57 -4.35 -13.77 1.06
C VAL A 57 -5.25 -12.60 0.65
N ALA A 58 -5.36 -12.36 -0.66
CA ALA A 58 -6.06 -11.21 -1.24
C ALA A 58 -7.50 -11.04 -0.72
N THR A 59 -8.27 -12.13 -0.72
CA THR A 59 -9.68 -12.14 -0.28
C THR A 59 -9.84 -11.81 1.21
N GLU A 60 -8.88 -12.21 2.05
CA GLU A 60 -8.86 -11.88 3.47
C GLU A 60 -8.62 -10.38 3.66
N VAL A 61 -7.62 -9.83 2.98
CA VAL A 61 -7.30 -8.40 3.05
C VAL A 61 -8.49 -7.56 2.59
N ALA A 62 -9.12 -7.92 1.46
CA ALA A 62 -10.32 -7.24 0.95
C ALA A 62 -11.46 -7.25 1.97
N ARG A 63 -11.73 -8.41 2.59
CA ARG A 63 -12.74 -8.56 3.65
C ARG A 63 -12.40 -7.72 4.89
N ASN A 64 -11.15 -7.74 5.33
CA ASN A 64 -10.72 -6.99 6.50
C ASN A 64 -10.80 -5.47 6.25
N PHE A 65 -10.41 -5.01 5.06
CA PHE A 65 -10.56 -3.62 4.66
C PHE A 65 -12.03 -3.19 4.67
N ALA A 66 -12.91 -3.95 4.01
CA ALA A 66 -14.35 -3.67 3.96
C ALA A 66 -15.01 -3.58 5.34
N LYS A 67 -14.53 -4.36 6.32
CA LYS A 67 -14.98 -4.29 7.72
C LYS A 67 -14.43 -3.09 8.49
N THR A 68 -13.22 -2.66 8.14
CA THR A 68 -12.51 -1.59 8.86
C THR A 68 -12.96 -0.22 8.39
N TRP A 69 -13.22 -0.08 7.09
CA TRP A 69 -13.47 1.20 6.46
C TRP A 69 -14.63 1.08 5.49
N THR A 70 -15.76 1.69 5.87
CA THR A 70 -17.01 1.69 5.07
C THR A 70 -17.09 2.87 4.12
N PHE A 71 -16.10 3.76 4.12
CA PHE A 71 -16.12 5.02 3.38
C PHE A 71 -15.16 4.99 2.19
N TYR A 72 -15.31 5.99 1.34
CA TYR A 72 -14.37 6.30 0.28
C TYR A 72 -12.99 6.63 0.87
N VAL A 73 -11.92 6.21 0.20
CA VAL A 73 -10.52 6.61 0.45
C VAL A 73 -10.03 7.54 -0.66
N ASP A 74 -9.22 8.54 -0.35
CA ASP A 74 -8.69 9.44 -1.37
C ASP A 74 -7.61 8.76 -2.22
N LEU A 75 -6.82 7.88 -1.61
CA LEU A 75 -5.73 7.19 -2.27
C LEU A 75 -5.68 5.70 -1.87
N MET A 76 -5.76 4.82 -2.85
CA MET A 76 -5.43 3.40 -2.66
C MET A 76 -3.99 3.13 -3.11
N MET A 77 -3.20 2.55 -2.21
CA MET A 77 -1.80 2.23 -2.41
C MET A 77 -1.64 0.71 -2.38
N TYR A 78 -1.65 0.08 -3.55
CA TYR A 78 -1.39 -1.35 -3.66
C TYR A 78 0.10 -1.62 -3.54
N MET A 79 0.49 -2.51 -2.64
CA MET A 79 1.88 -2.83 -2.35
C MET A 79 2.16 -4.31 -2.54
N TYR A 80 3.19 -4.60 -3.32
CA TYR A 80 3.70 -5.93 -3.55
C TYR A 80 5.22 -5.98 -3.29
N ASP A 81 5.78 -7.18 -3.26
CA ASP A 81 7.21 -7.41 -3.08
C ASP A 81 7.88 -7.61 -4.44
N LEU A 82 8.91 -6.80 -4.74
CA LEU A 82 9.64 -6.84 -6.00
C LEU A 82 10.37 -8.17 -6.26
N THR A 83 10.50 -9.03 -5.25
CA THR A 83 11.10 -10.37 -5.39
C THR A 83 10.06 -11.49 -5.47
N ASP A 84 8.76 -11.19 -5.44
CA ASP A 84 7.69 -12.19 -5.37
C ASP A 84 6.54 -11.88 -6.33
N GLN A 85 6.52 -12.59 -7.46
CA GLN A 85 5.47 -12.50 -8.48
C GLN A 85 4.07 -12.79 -7.92
N SER A 86 3.96 -13.71 -6.95
CA SER A 86 2.65 -14.09 -6.40
C SER A 86 2.02 -12.92 -5.63
N SER A 87 2.85 -12.11 -4.97
CA SER A 87 2.38 -10.90 -4.28
C SER A 87 1.86 -9.83 -5.24
N LEU A 88 2.40 -9.76 -6.46
CA LEU A 88 1.91 -8.87 -7.52
C LEU A 88 0.54 -9.35 -8.04
N TYR A 89 0.38 -10.64 -8.37
CA TYR A 89 -0.91 -11.17 -8.83
C TYR A 89 -2.00 -11.05 -7.79
N ALA A 90 -1.66 -11.19 -6.50
CA ALA A 90 -2.60 -10.99 -5.43
C ALA A 90 -3.18 -9.57 -5.38
N ILE A 91 -2.55 -8.57 -6.00
CA ILE A 91 -3.11 -7.22 -6.15
C ILE A 91 -4.34 -7.22 -7.06
N ALA A 92 -4.29 -7.92 -8.20
CA ALA A 92 -5.42 -8.01 -9.11
C ALA A 92 -6.60 -8.76 -8.46
N GLU A 93 -6.31 -9.87 -7.77
CA GLU A 93 -7.32 -10.61 -7.01
C GLU A 93 -7.96 -9.74 -5.93
N LEU A 94 -7.14 -8.97 -5.20
CA LEU A 94 -7.61 -8.09 -4.14
C LEU A 94 -8.47 -6.96 -4.70
N HIS A 95 -8.05 -6.37 -5.81
CA HIS A 95 -8.80 -5.34 -6.50
C HIS A 95 -10.17 -5.85 -6.97
N SER A 96 -10.21 -7.00 -7.65
CA SER A 96 -11.46 -7.65 -8.05
C SER A 96 -12.36 -7.92 -6.86
N ALA A 97 -11.81 -8.47 -5.77
CA ALA A 97 -12.56 -8.78 -4.56
C ALA A 97 -13.16 -7.53 -3.89
N LEU A 98 -12.56 -6.35 -4.03
CA LEU A 98 -13.12 -5.08 -3.56
C LEU A 98 -14.26 -4.61 -4.46
N LEU A 99 -14.09 -4.69 -5.78
CA LEU A 99 -15.13 -4.32 -6.76
C LEU A 99 -16.37 -5.21 -6.62
N ASP A 100 -16.20 -6.52 -6.47
CA ASP A 100 -17.29 -7.49 -6.28
C ASP A 100 -18.14 -7.20 -5.04
N ARG A 101 -17.54 -6.53 -4.03
CA ARG A 101 -18.23 -6.11 -2.81
C ARG A 101 -18.97 -4.78 -2.98
N GLY A 102 -19.05 -4.23 -4.20
CA GLY A 102 -19.65 -2.94 -4.49
C GLY A 102 -18.86 -1.76 -3.94
N ILE A 103 -17.61 -1.99 -3.52
CA ILE A 103 -16.75 -0.95 -3.01
C ILE A 103 -16.04 -0.35 -4.22
N THR A 104 -16.36 0.90 -4.56
CA THR A 104 -15.55 1.76 -5.44
C THR A 104 -14.73 2.67 -4.53
N PRO A 105 -13.72 2.12 -3.86
CA PRO A 105 -13.24 2.67 -2.60
C PRO A 105 -12.38 3.90 -2.80
N TYR A 106 -12.03 4.33 -4.02
CA TYR A 106 -10.91 5.27 -4.17
C TYR A 106 -11.06 6.32 -5.26
N ARG A 107 -10.43 7.48 -5.04
CA ARG A 107 -10.26 8.53 -6.06
C ARG A 107 -9.11 8.27 -7.00
N LYS A 108 -8.01 7.76 -6.45
CA LYS A 108 -6.80 7.42 -7.18
C LYS A 108 -6.24 6.11 -6.67
N VAL A 109 -5.58 5.39 -7.57
CA VAL A 109 -4.81 4.18 -7.26
C VAL A 109 -3.37 4.42 -7.64
N VAL A 110 -2.44 3.91 -6.83
CA VAL A 110 -1.03 3.77 -7.17
C VAL A 110 -0.58 2.35 -6.86
N LEU A 111 0.40 1.87 -7.63
CA LEU A 111 1.06 0.61 -7.40
C LEU A 111 2.46 0.84 -6.80
N ILE A 112 2.84 0.04 -5.82
CA ILE A 112 4.09 0.16 -5.09
C ILE A 112 4.79 -1.21 -5.07
N GLY A 113 5.88 -1.33 -5.83
CA GLY A 113 6.81 -2.44 -5.67
C GLY A 113 7.78 -2.11 -4.54
N ASN A 114 7.71 -2.87 -3.46
CA ASN A 114 8.53 -2.66 -2.28
C ASN A 114 9.70 -3.66 -2.22
N LYS A 115 10.66 -3.41 -1.32
CA LYS A 115 11.89 -4.20 -1.14
C LYS A 115 12.85 -4.12 -2.33
N ARG A 116 12.92 -2.93 -2.96
CA ARG A 116 13.84 -2.66 -4.08
C ARG A 116 15.30 -3.00 -3.74
N ASP A 117 15.71 -2.77 -2.49
CA ASP A 117 17.04 -3.14 -2.00
C ASP A 117 17.32 -4.65 -2.10
N LEU A 118 16.35 -5.48 -1.74
CA LEU A 118 16.48 -6.94 -1.83
C LEU A 118 16.42 -7.42 -3.29
N ALA A 119 15.56 -6.81 -4.11
CA ALA A 119 15.45 -7.07 -5.54
C ALA A 119 16.79 -6.79 -6.27
N GLU A 120 17.41 -5.66 -5.99
CA GLU A 120 18.74 -5.29 -6.49
C GLU A 120 19.82 -6.28 -6.04
N GLU A 121 19.81 -6.69 -4.76
CA GLU A 121 20.77 -7.67 -4.21
C GLU A 121 20.65 -9.04 -4.89
N LEU A 122 19.43 -9.51 -5.13
CA LEU A 122 19.16 -10.83 -5.72
C LEU A 122 19.21 -10.84 -7.26
N GLY A 123 19.28 -9.67 -7.90
CA GLY A 123 19.17 -9.55 -9.35
C GLY A 123 17.80 -9.97 -9.90
N LEU A 124 16.74 -9.83 -9.10
CA LEU A 124 15.36 -10.15 -9.44
C LEU A 124 14.54 -8.87 -9.42
N PHE A 125 13.70 -8.64 -10.44
CA PHE A 125 12.85 -7.45 -10.47
C PHE A 125 11.49 -7.78 -11.11
N VAL A 126 10.46 -7.90 -10.28
CA VAL A 126 9.09 -8.11 -10.73
C VAL A 126 8.48 -6.77 -11.15
N GLU A 127 8.36 -6.54 -12.45
CA GLU A 127 7.72 -5.34 -13.01
C GLU A 127 6.19 -5.37 -12.84
N GLY A 128 5.60 -4.19 -12.63
CA GLY A 128 4.20 -4.05 -12.24
C GLY A 128 3.26 -3.58 -13.36
N ASP A 129 3.74 -3.33 -14.57
CA ASP A 129 3.04 -2.57 -15.62
C ASP A 129 1.67 -3.15 -16.00
N GLU A 130 1.58 -4.45 -16.22
CA GLU A 130 0.33 -5.13 -16.57
C GLU A 130 -0.71 -4.98 -15.44
N ILE A 131 -0.29 -5.22 -14.19
CA ILE A 131 -1.19 -5.11 -13.03
C ILE A 131 -1.55 -3.66 -12.76
N ALA A 132 -0.63 -2.72 -12.93
CA ALA A 132 -0.89 -1.29 -12.80
C ALA A 132 -1.99 -0.85 -13.77
N GLN A 133 -1.93 -1.30 -15.03
CA GLN A 133 -2.97 -1.03 -16.01
C GLN A 133 -4.31 -1.68 -15.59
N ALA A 134 -4.28 -2.95 -15.17
CA ALA A 134 -5.48 -3.70 -14.79
C ALA A 134 -6.24 -3.07 -13.61
N VAL A 135 -5.52 -2.49 -12.64
CA VAL A 135 -6.12 -1.86 -11.45
C VAL A 135 -6.33 -0.36 -11.59
N GLY A 136 -6.05 0.22 -12.76
CA GLY A 136 -6.18 1.66 -13.02
C GLY A 136 -5.22 2.51 -12.19
N ALA A 137 -4.01 2.01 -11.90
CA ALA A 137 -2.99 2.77 -11.18
C ALA A 137 -2.49 3.95 -12.01
N ALA A 138 -2.52 5.14 -11.44
CA ALA A 138 -2.04 6.36 -12.09
C ALA A 138 -0.51 6.39 -12.24
N LYS A 139 0.20 5.68 -11.36
CA LYS A 139 1.67 5.61 -11.34
C LYS A 139 2.15 4.39 -10.56
N ILE A 140 3.35 3.92 -10.90
CA ILE A 140 4.09 2.87 -10.20
C ILE A 140 5.27 3.51 -9.45
N TYR A 141 5.52 3.06 -8.23
CA TYR A 141 6.68 3.45 -7.43
C TYR A 141 7.46 2.20 -7.00
N TYR A 142 8.76 2.20 -7.23
CA TYR A 142 9.66 1.14 -6.78
C TYR A 142 10.51 1.66 -5.64
N ILE A 143 10.27 1.12 -4.44
CA ILE A 143 10.84 1.64 -3.19
C ILE A 143 11.48 0.54 -2.34
N SER A 144 12.35 0.96 -1.44
CA SER A 144 12.69 0.19 -0.25
C SER A 144 12.13 0.90 0.98
N ALA A 145 11.05 0.38 1.57
CA ALA A 145 10.57 0.90 2.85
C ALA A 145 11.66 0.88 3.94
N LEU A 146 12.60 -0.07 3.86
CA LEU A 146 13.68 -0.23 4.84
C LEU A 146 14.83 0.75 4.63
N LYS A 147 15.26 0.98 3.38
CA LYS A 147 16.51 1.68 3.04
C LYS A 147 16.32 3.06 2.45
N ASP A 148 15.21 3.31 1.75
CA ASP A 148 15.01 4.60 1.10
C ASP A 148 14.79 5.72 2.12
N ASN A 149 15.32 6.90 1.81
CA ASN A 149 15.13 8.10 2.59
C ASN A 149 13.66 8.53 2.61
N ILE A 150 13.28 9.28 3.63
CA ILE A 150 11.88 9.62 3.88
C ILE A 150 11.24 10.42 2.73
N GLU A 151 12.01 11.24 2.04
CA GLU A 151 11.57 12.03 0.88
C GLU A 151 11.13 11.14 -0.28
N VAL A 152 11.80 10.00 -0.48
CA VAL A 152 11.41 9.01 -1.49
C VAL A 152 10.11 8.31 -1.07
N LEU A 153 10.01 7.95 0.22
CA LEU A 153 8.83 7.29 0.77
C LEU A 153 7.60 8.21 0.74
N PHE A 154 7.75 9.54 0.80
CA PHE A 154 6.63 10.47 0.70
C PHE A 154 6.09 10.66 -0.73
N LYS A 155 6.85 10.35 -1.78
CA LYS A 155 6.42 10.61 -3.18
C LYS A 155 5.07 10.00 -3.56
N PRO A 156 4.77 8.71 -3.24
CA PRO A 156 3.48 8.12 -3.57
C PRO A 156 2.31 8.90 -2.96
N LEU A 157 2.52 9.55 -1.81
CA LEU A 157 1.53 10.38 -1.15
C LEU A 157 1.51 11.80 -1.74
N GLU A 158 2.64 12.51 -1.71
CA GLU A 158 2.76 13.92 -2.12
C GLU A 158 2.27 14.19 -3.55
N GLU A 159 2.51 13.26 -4.48
CA GLU A 159 2.15 13.41 -5.88
C GLU A 159 0.67 13.09 -6.16
N ASN A 160 -0.05 12.48 -5.21
CA ASN A 160 -1.38 11.91 -5.46
C ASN A 160 -2.51 12.49 -4.61
N ILE A 161 -2.23 13.14 -3.48
CA ILE A 161 -3.24 13.80 -2.62
C ILE A 161 -3.21 15.32 -2.68
#